data_AF-W4QAA3-F1
#
_entry.id   AF-W4QAA3-F1
#
_cell.length_a   1.000
_cell.length_b   1.000
_cell.length_c   1.000
_cell.angle_alpha   90.00
_cell.angle_beta   90.00
_cell.angle_gamma   90.00
#
_symmetry.space_group_name_H-M   'P 1'
#
loop_
_entity.id
_entity.type
_entity.pdbx_description
1 polymer ?
#
loop_
_entity_poly.entity_id
_entity_poly.type
_entity_poly.pdbx_seq_one_letter_code
_entity_poly.pdbx_strand_id
1 'polypeptide(L)'
;MLLLPLEFAHFINMLPILKHSIFDLLLGAREATLSFIGAELLLLFYPFLKNKEDTQKWSQLAVFTTTTIYLIIMIVSLSFFSEEQLNKTIWATLTLYKVVQLPFLERFEYVGISMWMFLIAPNIGILLWAATRCAKVVFKMSQRKALIIAVVLVGIACIMLPSRQEIKIFNEIIGEIGFYFMYVYIPLLVILQTVALKIRRNKHGQSTSA
;
A
#
# COMPACT_ATOMS: atom_id res chain seq x y z
N MET A 1 2.52 7.09 -19.95
CA MET A 1 3.74 7.56 -19.26
C MET A 1 4.82 6.47 -19.17
N LEU A 2 4.48 5.23 -18.77
CA LEU A 2 5.44 4.12 -18.70
C LEU A 2 5.93 3.56 -20.06
N LEU A 3 5.32 3.94 -21.19
CA LEU A 3 5.71 3.46 -22.52
C LEU A 3 6.93 4.17 -23.12
N LEU A 4 7.21 5.41 -22.71
CA LEU A 4 8.32 6.19 -23.28
C LEU A 4 9.71 5.61 -22.93
N PRO A 5 9.96 5.17 -21.68
CA PRO A 5 11.24 4.57 -21.32
C PRO A 5 11.49 3.19 -21.94
N LEU A 6 10.45 2.53 -22.48
CA LEU A 6 10.60 1.22 -23.13
C LEU A 6 11.46 1.29 -24.40
N GLU A 7 11.59 2.46 -25.03
CA GLU A 7 12.46 2.64 -26.19
C GLU A 7 13.95 2.46 -25.85
N PHE A 8 14.33 2.75 -24.60
CA PHE A 8 15.68 2.59 -24.06
C PHE A 8 15.83 1.33 -23.21
N ALA A 9 14.83 0.45 -23.21
CA ALA A 9 14.84 -0.75 -22.38
C ALA A 9 15.73 -1.83 -23.01
N HIS A 10 16.67 -2.35 -22.20
CA HIS A 10 17.49 -3.49 -22.56
C HIS A 10 16.98 -4.73 -21.85
N PHE A 11 16.10 -5.49 -22.51
CA PHE A 11 15.52 -6.74 -21.96
C PHE A 11 16.57 -7.80 -21.58
N ILE A 12 17.82 -7.67 -22.06
CA ILE A 12 18.96 -8.50 -21.62
C ILE A 12 19.20 -8.37 -20.10
N ASN A 13 18.87 -7.22 -19.50
CA ASN A 13 19.02 -6.97 -18.06
C ASN A 13 18.10 -7.84 -17.19
N MET A 14 17.02 -8.38 -17.77
CA MET A 14 16.12 -9.31 -17.07
C MET A 14 16.68 -10.74 -17.01
N LEU A 15 17.73 -11.02 -17.78
CA LEU A 15 18.34 -12.35 -17.83
C LEU A 15 19.52 -12.44 -16.85
N PRO A 16 19.68 -13.59 -16.17
CA PRO A 16 18.82 -14.78 -16.22
C PRO A 16 17.70 -14.72 -15.17
N ILE A 17 16.54 -15.18 -15.60
CA ILE A 17 15.32 -15.25 -14.79
C ILE A 17 15.49 -16.37 -13.73
N LEU A 18 14.99 -16.15 -12.50
CA LEU A 18 14.97 -17.14 -11.41
C LEU A 18 16.35 -17.61 -10.91
N LYS A 19 17.36 -16.74 -10.92
CA LYS A 19 18.66 -17.03 -10.29
C LYS A 19 18.59 -17.13 -8.75
N HIS A 20 17.59 -16.48 -8.15
CA HIS A 20 17.43 -16.38 -6.70
C HIS A 20 16.73 -17.61 -6.11
N SER A 21 17.04 -17.92 -4.85
CA SER A 21 16.37 -18.99 -4.12
C SER A 21 14.90 -18.63 -3.89
N ILE A 22 14.05 -19.65 -3.70
CA ILE A 22 12.64 -19.47 -3.29
C ILE A 22 12.57 -18.63 -2.00
N PHE A 23 13.55 -18.79 -1.10
CA PHE A 23 13.63 -18.01 0.13
C PHE A 23 13.84 -16.51 -0.15
N ASP A 24 14.74 -16.17 -1.07
CA ASP A 24 15.01 -14.78 -1.44
C ASP A 24 13.79 -14.14 -2.13
N LEU A 25 13.06 -14.93 -2.94
CA LEU A 25 11.79 -14.49 -3.55
C LEU A 25 10.72 -14.19 -2.50
N LEU A 26 10.61 -15.02 -1.45
CA LEU A 26 9.69 -14.77 -0.34
C LEU A 26 10.08 -13.52 0.45
N LEU A 27 11.39 -13.28 0.61
CA LEU A 27 11.91 -12.10 1.29
C LEU A 27 11.59 -10.83 0.49
N GLY A 28 11.73 -10.87 -0.84
CA GLY A 28 11.28 -9.80 -1.73
C GLY A 28 9.77 -9.59 -1.72
N ALA A 29 8.97 -10.66 -1.64
CA ALA A 29 7.52 -10.57 -1.51
C ALA A 29 7.09 -9.89 -0.19
N ARG A 30 7.84 -10.15 0.90
CA ARG A 30 7.63 -9.48 2.18
C ARG A 30 7.91 -7.98 2.07
N GLU A 31 9.00 -7.57 1.43
CA GLU A 31 9.29 -6.13 1.21
C GLU A 31 8.23 -5.46 0.31
N ALA A 32 7.70 -6.17 -0.68
CA ALA A 32 6.61 -5.68 -1.52
C ALA A 32 5.30 -5.40 -0.75
N THR A 33 5.13 -6.00 0.44
CA THR A 33 3.93 -5.82 1.28
C THR A 33 3.67 -4.35 1.58
N LEU A 34 4.72 -3.55 1.79
CA LEU A 34 4.61 -2.11 2.02
C LEU A 34 3.85 -1.40 0.90
N SER A 35 4.02 -1.85 -0.35
CA SER A 35 3.31 -1.28 -1.51
C SER A 35 1.84 -1.65 -1.56
N PHE A 36 1.45 -2.76 -0.94
CA PHE A 36 0.07 -3.25 -0.90
C PHE A 36 -0.69 -2.84 0.39
N ILE A 37 -0.05 -2.10 1.30
CA ILE A 37 -0.73 -1.55 2.48
C ILE A 37 -1.88 -0.65 2.02
N GLY A 38 -3.01 -0.76 2.72
CA GLY A 38 -4.25 -0.03 2.41
C GLY A 38 -5.40 -0.93 1.98
N ALA A 39 -5.14 -2.19 1.58
CA ALA A 39 -6.21 -3.17 1.33
C ALA A 39 -7.11 -3.38 2.57
N GLU A 40 -6.53 -3.25 3.76
CA GLU A 40 -7.24 -3.29 5.05
C GLU A 40 -8.32 -2.21 5.24
N LEU A 41 -8.20 -1.07 4.54
CA LEU A 41 -9.17 0.02 4.60
C LEU A 41 -10.54 -0.43 4.09
N LEU A 42 -10.59 -1.48 3.27
CA LEU A 42 -11.85 -2.11 2.86
C LEU A 42 -12.71 -2.52 4.06
N LEU A 43 -12.10 -2.97 5.16
CA LEU A 43 -12.82 -3.34 6.39
C LEU A 43 -13.49 -2.12 7.04
N LEU A 44 -12.88 -0.94 6.95
CA LEU A 44 -13.48 0.32 7.41
C LEU A 44 -14.58 0.82 6.49
N PHE A 45 -14.48 0.57 5.18
CA PHE A 45 -15.51 0.95 4.22
C PHE A 45 -16.72 0.03 4.23
N TYR A 46 -16.54 -1.22 4.66
CA TYR A 46 -17.58 -2.25 4.64
C TYR A 46 -18.95 -1.80 5.20
N PRO A 47 -19.05 -1.08 6.33
CA PRO A 47 -20.34 -0.61 6.87
C PRO A 47 -21.04 0.44 6.01
N PHE A 48 -20.32 1.10 5.11
CA PHE A 48 -20.85 2.15 4.24
C PHE A 48 -21.29 1.61 2.86
N LEU A 49 -20.99 0.35 2.56
CA LEU A 49 -21.33 -0.28 1.28
C LEU A 49 -22.75 -0.84 1.33
N LYS A 50 -23.58 -0.37 0.38
CA LYS A 50 -24.99 -0.83 0.25
C LYS A 50 -25.07 -2.27 -0.26
N ASN A 51 -24.28 -2.63 -1.28
CA ASN A 51 -24.31 -3.95 -1.91
C ASN A 51 -23.09 -4.79 -1.51
N LYS A 52 -23.30 -5.71 -0.56
CA LYS A 52 -22.24 -6.58 -0.05
C LYS A 52 -21.75 -7.61 -1.08
N GLU A 53 -22.63 -8.08 -1.96
CA GLU A 53 -22.31 -9.09 -2.97
C GLU A 53 -21.39 -8.51 -4.06
N ASP A 54 -21.66 -7.29 -4.50
CA ASP A 54 -20.82 -6.60 -5.49
C ASP A 54 -19.46 -6.21 -4.89
N THR A 55 -19.42 -5.91 -3.59
CA THR A 55 -18.20 -5.49 -2.89
C THR A 55 -17.06 -6.49 -3.09
N GLN A 56 -17.33 -7.79 -3.04
CA GLN A 56 -16.30 -8.81 -3.22
C GLN A 56 -15.70 -8.76 -4.64
N LYS A 57 -16.55 -8.64 -5.67
CA LYS A 57 -16.10 -8.56 -7.07
C LYS A 57 -15.23 -7.34 -7.31
N TRP A 58 -15.67 -6.17 -6.85
CA TRP A 58 -14.94 -4.92 -7.00
C TRP A 58 -13.62 -4.91 -6.21
N SER A 59 -13.60 -5.54 -5.03
CA SER A 59 -12.38 -5.65 -4.22
C SER A 59 -11.33 -6.52 -4.91
N GLN A 60 -11.74 -7.66 -5.47
CA GLN A 60 -10.82 -8.53 -6.23
C GLN A 60 -10.33 -7.86 -7.50
N LEU A 61 -11.20 -7.15 -8.21
CA LEU A 61 -10.81 -6.37 -9.40
C LEU A 61 -9.80 -5.27 -9.05
N ALA A 62 -9.98 -4.59 -7.91
CA ALA A 62 -9.05 -3.58 -7.43
C ALA A 62 -7.66 -4.17 -7.14
N VAL A 63 -7.59 -5.28 -6.39
CA VAL A 63 -6.33 -5.97 -6.10
C VAL A 63 -5.65 -6.45 -7.38
N PHE A 64 -6.40 -7.05 -8.30
CA PHE A 64 -5.87 -7.51 -9.58
C PHE A 64 -5.31 -6.35 -10.41
N THR A 65 -6.03 -5.23 -10.47
CA THR A 65 -5.60 -4.03 -11.21
C THR A 65 -4.32 -3.45 -10.62
N THR A 66 -4.25 -3.27 -9.29
CA THR A 66 -3.05 -2.75 -8.60
C THR A 66 -1.85 -3.68 -8.80
N THR A 67 -2.05 -4.99 -8.67
CA THR A 67 -1.01 -6.00 -8.89
C THR A 67 -0.47 -5.93 -10.32
N THR A 68 -1.37 -5.81 -11.30
CA THR A 68 -0.99 -5.68 -12.72
C THR A 68 -0.18 -4.41 -12.97
N ILE A 69 -0.58 -3.28 -12.38
CA ILE A 69 0.16 -2.01 -12.51
C ILE A 69 1.56 -2.13 -11.90
N TYR A 70 1.70 -2.70 -10.70
CA TYR A 70 3.00 -2.92 -10.07
C TYR A 70 3.88 -3.90 -10.84
N LEU A 71 3.29 -4.94 -11.42
CA LEU A 71 4.00 -5.88 -12.28
C LEU A 71 4.54 -5.18 -13.54
N ILE A 72 3.74 -4.33 -14.18
CA ILE A 72 4.20 -3.53 -15.33
C ILE A 72 5.34 -2.59 -14.91
N ILE A 73 5.21 -1.90 -13.78
CA ILE A 73 6.25 -1.00 -13.27
C ILE A 73 7.55 -1.78 -12.98
N MET A 74 7.45 -2.96 -12.39
CA MET A 74 8.58 -3.84 -12.11
C MET A 74 9.30 -4.25 -13.40
N ILE A 75 8.55 -4.72 -14.40
CA ILE A 75 9.13 -5.13 -15.70
C ILE A 75 9.84 -3.95 -16.37
N VAL A 76 9.20 -2.78 -16.41
CA VAL A 76 9.80 -1.57 -17.00
C VAL A 76 11.07 -1.17 -16.25
N SER A 77 11.05 -1.23 -14.92
CA SER A 77 12.21 -0.86 -14.09
C SER A 77 13.39 -1.82 -14.29
N LEU A 78 13.13 -3.14 -14.31
CA LEU A 78 14.16 -4.16 -14.56
C LEU A 78 14.70 -4.13 -15.98
N SER A 79 13.89 -3.73 -16.96
CA SER A 79 14.33 -3.63 -18.35
C SER A 79 15.17 -2.36 -18.59
N PHE A 80 14.87 -1.28 -17.89
CA PHE A 80 15.55 0.01 -18.07
C PHE A 80 16.84 0.13 -17.24
N PHE A 81 16.81 -0.24 -15.96
CA PHE A 81 17.97 -0.10 -15.07
C PHE A 81 18.80 -1.39 -15.04
N SER A 82 20.13 -1.26 -14.97
CA SER A 82 20.98 -2.38 -14.56
C SER A 82 20.82 -2.66 -13.06
N GLU A 83 21.19 -3.85 -12.59
CA GLU A 83 21.08 -4.24 -11.17
C GLU A 83 21.74 -3.22 -10.23
N GLU A 84 22.96 -2.76 -10.57
CA GLU A 84 23.68 -1.78 -9.76
C GLU A 84 23.01 -0.40 -9.76
N GLN A 85 22.43 0.00 -10.89
CA GLN A 85 21.67 1.25 -10.99
C GLN A 85 20.37 1.18 -10.20
N LEU A 86 19.64 0.06 -10.28
CA LEU A 86 18.38 -0.13 -9.56
C LEU A 86 18.62 -0.09 -8.05
N ASN A 87 19.68 -0.73 -7.55
CA ASN A 87 20.07 -0.71 -6.14
C ASN A 87 20.42 0.69 -5.63
N LYS A 88 20.96 1.57 -6.49
CA LYS A 88 21.24 2.98 -6.16
C LYS A 88 20.04 3.90 -6.39
N THR A 89 19.02 3.44 -7.10
CA THR A 89 17.87 4.24 -7.51
C THR A 89 16.68 4.03 -6.59
N ILE A 90 16.54 4.93 -5.63
CA ILE A 90 15.49 4.87 -4.59
C ILE A 90 14.08 5.03 -5.18
N TRP A 91 13.93 5.90 -6.19
CA TRP A 91 12.63 6.21 -6.81
C TRP A 91 12.69 5.93 -8.31
N ALA A 92 12.77 4.65 -8.68
CA ALA A 92 12.91 4.23 -10.08
C ALA A 92 11.86 4.88 -11.00
N THR A 93 10.60 4.95 -10.55
CA THR A 93 9.51 5.61 -11.29
C THR A 93 9.77 7.09 -11.53
N LEU A 94 10.25 7.85 -10.54
CA LEU A 94 10.64 9.26 -10.71
C LEU A 94 11.83 9.42 -11.63
N THR A 95 12.84 8.55 -11.50
CA THR A 95 14.05 8.63 -12.30
C THR A 95 13.74 8.40 -13.79
N LEU A 96 12.76 7.54 -14.10
CA LEU A 96 12.28 7.36 -15.48
C LEU A 96 11.70 8.65 -16.08
N TYR A 97 11.10 9.54 -15.28
CA TYR A 97 10.63 10.85 -15.78
C TYR A 97 11.79 11.78 -16.20
N LYS A 98 12.98 11.61 -15.63
CA LYS A 98 14.15 12.44 -15.95
C LYS A 98 14.71 12.19 -17.35
N VAL A 99 14.41 11.02 -17.91
CA VAL A 99 14.91 10.59 -19.23
C VAL A 99 14.20 11.33 -20.36
N VAL A 100 12.99 11.85 -20.11
CA VAL A 100 12.19 12.57 -21.11
C VAL A 100 12.69 14.01 -21.22
N GLN A 101 13.66 14.25 -22.10
CA GLN A 101 14.15 15.58 -22.45
C GLN A 101 13.34 16.14 -23.61
N LEU A 102 12.51 17.16 -23.35
CA LEU A 102 11.79 17.89 -24.39
C LEU A 102 12.57 19.16 -24.74
N PRO A 103 12.71 19.52 -26.03
CA PRO A 103 13.55 20.64 -26.47
C PRO A 103 13.09 22.02 -25.96
N PHE A 104 11.87 22.12 -25.43
CA PHE A 104 11.29 23.34 -24.86
C PHE A 104 11.23 23.34 -23.32
N LEU A 105 11.60 22.25 -22.65
CA LEU A 105 11.47 22.11 -21.20
C LEU A 105 12.67 21.32 -20.63
N GLU A 106 13.67 22.05 -20.13
CA GLU A 106 14.91 21.46 -19.56
C GLU A 106 14.65 20.52 -18.37
N ARG A 107 13.50 20.65 -17.68
CA ARG A 107 13.14 19.85 -16.48
C ARG A 107 11.67 19.43 -16.48
N PHE A 108 11.31 18.53 -17.39
CA PHE A 108 9.97 17.91 -17.43
C PHE A 108 9.57 17.21 -16.12
N GLU A 109 10.57 16.83 -15.32
CA GLU A 109 10.44 16.24 -13.99
C GLU A 109 9.45 16.98 -13.07
N TYR A 110 9.47 18.32 -13.10
CA TYR A 110 8.66 19.13 -12.18
C TYR A 110 7.16 19.06 -12.45
N VAL A 111 6.77 18.90 -13.71
CA VAL A 111 5.38 18.71 -14.09
C VAL A 111 4.88 17.35 -13.56
N GLY A 112 5.71 16.31 -13.69
CA GLY A 112 5.43 14.97 -13.15
C GLY A 112 5.24 14.98 -11.63
N ILE A 113 6.15 15.63 -10.88
CA ILE A 113 6.05 15.75 -9.42
C ILE A 113 4.79 16.52 -9.00
N SER A 114 4.49 17.62 -9.69
CA SER A 114 3.30 18.43 -9.38
C SER A 114 2.00 17.66 -9.62
N MET A 115 1.92 16.90 -10.71
CA MET A 115 0.77 16.03 -10.99
C MET A 115 0.65 14.91 -9.95
N TRP A 116 1.78 14.42 -9.43
CA TRP A 116 1.79 13.38 -8.41
C TRP A 116 1.15 13.83 -7.09
N MET A 117 1.20 15.12 -6.75
CA MET A 117 0.50 15.65 -5.57
C MET A 117 -1.00 15.38 -5.61
N PHE A 118 -1.63 15.43 -6.78
CA PHE A 118 -3.06 15.15 -6.93
C PHE A 118 -3.39 13.67 -6.71
N LEU A 119 -2.45 12.76 -6.96
CA LEU A 119 -2.62 11.33 -6.67
C LEU A 119 -2.38 11.03 -5.18
N ILE A 120 -1.43 11.72 -4.54
CA ILE A 120 -1.08 11.49 -3.14
C ILE A 120 -2.11 12.12 -2.19
N ALA A 121 -2.64 13.30 -2.51
CA ALA A 121 -3.60 14.02 -1.68
C ALA A 121 -4.83 13.19 -1.22
N PRO A 122 -5.57 12.49 -2.11
CA PRO A 122 -6.70 11.67 -1.69
C PRO A 122 -6.27 10.47 -0.83
N ASN A 123 -5.08 9.91 -1.06
CA ASN A 123 -4.55 8.82 -0.24
C ASN A 123 -4.31 9.27 1.20
N ILE A 124 -3.67 10.43 1.39
CA ILE A 124 -3.48 11.02 2.73
C ILE A 124 -4.83 11.30 3.39
N GLY A 125 -5.78 11.86 2.63
CA GLY A 125 -7.13 12.17 3.14
C GLY A 125 -7.87 10.93 3.62
N ILE A 126 -7.84 9.84 2.86
CA ILE A 126 -8.45 8.56 3.22
C ILE A 126 -7.78 7.96 4.47
N LEU A 127 -6.45 7.98 4.53
CA LEU A 127 -5.70 7.43 5.67
C LEU A 127 -5.97 8.22 6.96
N LEU A 128 -5.98 9.55 6.88
CA LEU A 128 -6.35 10.40 8.02
C LEU A 128 -7.80 10.16 8.44
N TRP A 129 -8.72 10.04 7.49
CA TRP A 129 -10.11 9.71 7.81
C TRP A 129 -10.19 8.35 8.51
N ALA A 130 -9.51 7.32 8.01
CA ALA A 130 -9.49 5.99 8.61
C ALA A 130 -8.93 6.01 10.03
N ALA A 131 -7.79 6.69 10.24
CA ALA A 131 -7.18 6.85 11.56
C ALA A 131 -8.12 7.54 12.56
N THR A 132 -8.79 8.62 12.16
CA THR A 132 -9.73 9.34 13.04
C THR A 132 -10.98 8.53 13.35
N ARG A 133 -11.45 7.68 12.43
CA ARG A 133 -12.57 6.76 12.66
C ARG A 133 -12.18 5.64 13.61
N CYS A 134 -11.00 5.03 13.44
CA CYS A 134 -10.46 4.08 14.41
C CYS A 134 -10.38 4.71 15.81
N ALA A 135 -9.81 5.92 15.91
CA ALA A 135 -9.70 6.62 17.19
C ALA A 135 -11.07 6.93 17.82
N LYS A 136 -12.08 7.29 17.02
CA LYS A 136 -13.45 7.50 17.50
C LYS A 136 -14.07 6.22 18.07
N VAL A 137 -13.85 5.06 17.43
CA VAL A 137 -14.42 3.78 17.90
C VAL A 137 -13.69 3.26 19.13
N VAL A 138 -12.36 3.33 19.15
CA VAL A 138 -11.52 2.80 20.23
C VAL A 138 -11.54 3.71 21.47
N PHE A 139 -11.30 5.01 21.28
CA PHE A 139 -11.16 5.97 22.39
C PHE A 139 -12.46 6.75 22.68
N LYS A 140 -13.56 6.47 21.96
CA LYS A 140 -14.85 7.17 22.09
C LYS A 140 -14.75 8.69 21.95
N MET A 141 -13.72 9.19 21.27
CA MET A 141 -13.46 10.62 21.11
C MET A 141 -14.22 11.20 19.91
N SER A 142 -14.54 12.51 19.94
CA SER A 142 -15.16 13.17 18.79
C SER A 142 -14.20 13.21 17.60
N GLN A 143 -14.75 13.03 16.38
CA GLN A 143 -13.95 12.93 15.16
C GLN A 143 -13.12 14.20 14.90
N ARG A 144 -13.63 15.38 15.24
CA ARG A 144 -12.90 16.65 15.11
C ARG A 144 -11.67 16.71 16.00
N LYS A 145 -11.77 16.24 17.26
CA LYS A 145 -10.60 16.17 18.17
C LYS A 145 -9.59 15.14 17.69
N ALA A 146 -10.06 13.96 17.26
CA ALA A 146 -9.20 12.94 16.68
C ALA A 146 -8.43 13.44 15.45
N LEU A 147 -9.08 14.22 14.58
CA LEU A 147 -8.44 14.80 13.40
C LEU A 147 -7.33 15.77 13.77
N ILE A 148 -7.58 16.69 14.70
CA ILE A 148 -6.57 17.66 15.15
C ILE A 148 -5.36 16.91 15.71
N ILE A 149 -5.58 15.91 16.57
CA ILE A 149 -4.51 15.10 17.15
C ILE A 149 -3.73 14.36 16.05
N ALA A 150 -4.43 13.72 15.10
CA ALA A 150 -3.77 13.00 14.01
C ALA A 150 -2.90 13.93 13.14
N VAL A 151 -3.40 15.12 12.78
CA VAL A 151 -2.64 16.10 12.00
C VAL A 151 -1.42 16.61 12.77
N VAL A 152 -1.57 16.90 14.06
CA VAL A 152 -0.44 17.33 14.90
C VAL A 152 0.61 16.23 15.01
N LEU A 153 0.21 14.98 15.22
CA LEU A 153 1.13 13.84 15.27
C LEU A 153 1.87 13.64 13.95
N VAL A 154 1.17 13.73 12.82
CA VAL A 154 1.80 13.67 11.49
C VAL A 154 2.80 14.82 11.31
N GLY A 155 2.44 16.04 11.71
CA GLY A 155 3.35 17.19 11.65
C GLY A 155 4.61 17.00 12.49
N ILE A 156 4.48 16.47 13.71
CA ILE A 156 5.61 16.15 14.58
C ILE A 156 6.48 15.06 13.92
N ALA A 157 5.87 13.99 13.40
CA ALA A 157 6.60 12.92 12.73
C ALA A 157 7.40 13.44 11.53
N CYS A 158 6.85 14.36 10.74
CA CYS A 158 7.56 14.99 9.63
C CYS A 158 8.80 15.80 10.08
N ILE A 159 8.74 16.42 11.27
CA ILE A 159 9.87 17.18 11.83
C ILE A 159 10.92 16.25 12.43
N MET A 160 10.50 15.12 13.02
CA MET A 160 11.39 14.15 13.68
C MET A 160 12.10 13.19 12.73
N LEU A 161 11.70 13.14 11.45
CA LEU A 161 12.31 12.29 10.42
C LEU A 161 13.01 13.12 9.33
N PRO A 162 13.93 14.04 9.65
CA PRO A 162 14.60 14.87 8.65
C PRO A 162 15.56 14.06 7.77
N SER A 163 16.11 12.94 8.28
CA SER A 163 17.14 12.18 7.56
C SER A 163 16.55 11.05 6.71
N ARG A 164 17.22 10.76 5.58
CA ARG A 164 16.81 9.67 4.68
C ARG A 164 16.89 8.30 5.34
N GLN A 165 17.85 8.11 6.24
CA GLN A 165 18.02 6.85 6.96
C GLN A 165 16.85 6.61 7.92
N GLU A 166 16.41 7.65 8.62
CA GLU A 166 15.23 7.57 9.50
C GLU A 166 13.96 7.25 8.72
N ILE A 167 13.75 7.87 7.56
CA ILE A 167 12.61 7.55 6.68
C ILE A 167 12.66 6.09 6.23
N LYS A 168 13.84 5.57 5.88
CA LYS A 168 14.00 4.17 5.49
C LYS A 168 13.63 3.22 6.63
N ILE A 169 14.16 3.46 7.82
CA ILE A 169 13.87 2.66 9.03
C ILE A 169 12.37 2.73 9.36
N PHE A 170 11.77 3.92 9.27
CA PHE A 170 10.34 4.11 9.49
C PHE A 170 9.49 3.30 8.49
N ASN A 171 9.86 3.30 7.21
CA ASN A 171 9.18 2.49 6.19
C ASN A 171 9.36 0.99 6.42
N GLU A 172 10.54 0.54 6.85
CA GLU A 172 10.78 -0.87 7.21
C GLU A 172 9.88 -1.28 8.39
N ILE A 173 9.81 -0.47 9.45
CA ILE A 173 8.92 -0.72 10.60
C ILE A 173 7.45 -0.77 10.17
N ILE A 174 7.00 0.17 9.34
CA ILE A 174 5.62 0.17 8.83
C ILE A 174 5.36 -1.05 7.97
N GLY A 175 6.31 -1.44 7.12
CA GLY A 175 6.21 -2.64 6.28
C GLY A 175 6.04 -3.90 7.12
N GLU A 176 6.82 -4.04 8.19
CA GLU A 176 6.71 -5.14 9.16
C GLU A 176 5.34 -5.16 9.85
N ILE A 177 4.91 -4.02 10.39
CA ILE A 177 3.60 -3.89 11.05
C ILE A 177 2.48 -4.24 10.07
N GLY A 178 2.53 -3.72 8.84
CA GLY A 178 1.56 -4.00 7.79
C GLY A 178 1.53 -5.48 7.42
N PHE A 179 2.69 -6.14 7.35
CA PHE A 179 2.78 -7.58 7.11
C PHE A 179 2.08 -8.39 8.20
N TYR A 180 2.41 -8.16 9.47
CA TYR A 180 1.74 -8.87 10.57
C TYR A 180 0.25 -8.54 10.64
N PHE A 181 -0.13 -7.30 10.35
CA PHE A 181 -1.53 -6.90 10.35
C PHE A 181 -2.32 -7.64 9.26
N MET A 182 -1.80 -7.67 8.04
CA MET A 182 -2.48 -8.27 6.90
C MET A 182 -2.52 -9.80 6.96
N TYR A 183 -1.39 -10.44 7.29
CA TYR A 183 -1.25 -11.89 7.20
C TYR A 183 -1.50 -12.63 8.52
N VAL A 184 -1.46 -11.95 9.67
CA VAL A 184 -1.71 -12.58 10.98
C VAL A 184 -3.00 -12.04 11.61
N TYR A 185 -3.12 -10.73 11.77
CA TYR A 185 -4.22 -10.14 12.52
C TYR A 185 -5.58 -10.30 11.81
N ILE A 186 -5.68 -9.98 10.50
CA ILE A 186 -6.94 -10.12 9.76
C ILE A 186 -7.44 -11.57 9.73
N PRO A 187 -6.63 -12.59 9.36
CA PRO A 187 -7.08 -13.99 9.40
C PRO A 187 -7.49 -14.44 10.80
N LEU A 188 -6.75 -14.03 11.83
CA LEU A 188 -7.08 -14.35 13.22
C LEU A 188 -8.43 -13.77 13.63
N LEU A 189 -8.74 -12.52 13.25
CA LEU A 189 -10.07 -11.93 13.46
C LEU A 189 -11.18 -12.73 12.80
N VAL A 190 -10.98 -13.22 11.57
CA VAL A 190 -11.96 -14.05 10.85
C VAL A 190 -12.18 -15.38 11.58
N ILE A 191 -11.11 -16.03 12.05
CA ILE A 191 -11.22 -17.28 12.83
C ILE A 191 -12.00 -17.04 14.13
N LEU A 192 -11.66 -15.98 14.88
CA LEU A 192 -12.38 -15.65 16.12
C LEU A 192 -13.86 -15.34 15.87
N GLN A 193 -14.17 -14.61 14.80
CA GLN A 193 -15.55 -14.29 14.44
C GLN A 193 -16.36 -15.55 14.09
N THR A 194 -15.80 -16.46 13.30
CA THR A 194 -16.47 -17.71 12.92
C THR A 194 -16.72 -18.61 14.12
N VAL A 195 -15.75 -18.72 15.05
CA VAL A 195 -15.92 -19.46 16.31
C VAL A 195 -16.98 -18.82 17.20
N ALA A 196 -16.95 -17.49 17.38
CA ALA A 196 -17.93 -16.77 18.21
C ALA A 196 -19.37 -16.90 17.67
N LEU A 197 -19.53 -16.82 16.35
CA LEU A 197 -20.83 -17.03 15.69
C LEU A 197 -21.33 -18.47 15.86
N LYS A 198 -20.45 -19.47 15.77
CA LYS A 198 -20.79 -20.88 15.99
C LYS A 198 -21.25 -21.16 17.42
N ILE A 199 -20.58 -20.56 18.41
CA ILE A 199 -20.95 -20.67 19.83
C ILE A 199 -22.30 -20.00 20.11
N ARG A 200 -22.55 -18.80 19.54
CA ARG A 200 -23.83 -18.10 19.69
C ARG A 200 -24.99 -18.87 19.06
N ARG A 201 -24.78 -19.51 17.90
CA ARG A 201 -25.81 -20.32 17.23
C ARG A 201 -26.19 -21.56 18.04
N ASN A 202 -25.22 -22.20 18.69
CA ASN A 202 -25.49 -23.34 19.58
C ASN A 202 -26.24 -22.95 20.87
N LYS A 203 -26.01 -21.75 21.42
CA LYS A 203 -26.77 -21.27 22.60
C LYS A 203 -28.23 -20.93 22.27
N HIS A 204 -28.53 -20.40 21.09
CA HIS A 204 -29.93 -20.12 20.69
C HIS A 204 -30.73 -21.39 20.34
N GLY A 205 -30.07 -22.43 19.84
CA GLY A 205 -30.74 -23.73 19.60
C GLY A 205 -31.18 -24.47 20.86
N GLN A 206 -30.60 -24.15 22.04
CA GLN A 206 -30.96 -24.78 23.32
C GLN A 206 -32.07 -24.05 24.09
N SER A 207 -32.38 -22.78 23.78
CA SER A 207 -33.43 -22.03 24.50
C SER A 207 -34.81 -22.11 23.84
N THR A 208 -34.94 -22.75 22.67
CA THR A 208 -36.22 -22.98 21.98
C THR A 208 -36.74 -24.41 22.18
N SER A 209 -35.98 -25.25 22.89
CA SER A 209 -36.32 -26.66 23.17
C SER A 209 -36.59 -26.94 24.66
N ALA A 210 -36.85 -25.91 25.46
CA ALA A 210 -37.26 -25.98 26.86
C ALA A 210 -38.55 -25.18 27.02
#